data_AF-F4ZSJ6-F1
#
_entry.id   AF-F4ZSJ6-F1
#
_cell.length_a   1.000
_cell.length_b   1.000
_cell.length_c   1.000
_cell.angle_alpha   90.00
_cell.angle_beta   90.00
_cell.angle_gamma   90.00
#
_symmetry.space_group_name_H-M   'P 1'
#
loop_
_entity.id
_entity.type
_entity.pdbx_description
1 polymer ?
#
loop_
_entity_poly.entity_id
_entity_poly.type
_entity_poly.pdbx_seq_one_letter_code
_entity_poly.pdbx_strand_id
1 'polypeptide(L)' 'RISMACCLNMCGAVHCSDIALLGYHRKPPIVDHEVIDNICEIPLAVSACPVGAISPAKTEDGKKTVKIKDERCMFCG' A
#
# COMPACT_ATOMS: atom_id res chain seq x y z
N ARG A 1 3.04 1.90 -29.44
CA ARG A 1 3.17 0.65 -28.67
C ARG A 1 2.14 0.64 -27.56
N ILE A 2 1.50 -0.51 -27.34
CA ILE A 2 0.52 -0.71 -26.26
C ILE A 2 1.15 -1.65 -25.25
N SER A 3 1.14 -1.28 -23.97
CA SER A 3 1.65 -2.11 -22.87
C SER A 3 0.65 -2.19 -21.74
N MET A 4 0.78 -3.23 -20.91
CA MET A 4 -0.11 -3.50 -19.79
C MET A 4 0.67 -3.85 -18.53
N ALA A 5 0.23 -3.33 -17.39
CA ALA A 5 0.73 -3.69 -16.06
C ALA A 5 -0.46 -3.93 -15.13
N CYS A 6 -0.34 -4.96 -14.29
CA CYS A 6 -1.39 -5.37 -13.37
C CYS A 6 -1.50 -4.48 -12.13
N CYS A 7 -0.46 -3.73 -11.77
CA CYS A 7 -0.45 -2.79 -10.63
C CYS A 7 0.51 -1.62 -10.88
N LEU A 8 0.58 -0.69 -9.92
CA LEU A 8 1.34 0.55 -10.01
C LEU A 8 2.87 0.37 -9.93
N ASN A 9 3.36 -0.84 -9.66
CA ASN A 9 4.79 -1.14 -9.85
C ASN A 9 5.19 -1.08 -11.33
N MET A 10 4.22 -1.08 -12.25
CA MET A 10 4.41 -0.82 -13.68
C MET A 10 5.52 -1.66 -14.32
N CYS A 11 5.69 -2.91 -13.88
CA CYS A 11 6.72 -3.82 -14.39
C CYS A 11 6.62 -3.95 -15.92
N GLY A 12 7.64 -3.49 -16.65
CA GLY A 12 7.66 -3.42 -18.10
C GLY A 12 7.71 -1.98 -18.62
N ALA A 13 6.98 -1.70 -19.70
CA ALA A 13 7.08 -0.44 -20.46
C ALA A 13 5.82 0.44 -20.38
N VAL A 14 4.92 0.21 -19.42
CA VAL A 14 3.65 0.96 -19.29
C VAL A 14 3.89 2.46 -19.14
N HIS A 15 4.89 2.87 -18.37
CA HIS A 15 5.23 4.27 -18.15
C HIS A 15 5.80 5.00 -19.37
N CYS A 16 6.16 4.29 -20.45
CA CYS A 16 6.77 4.85 -21.66
C CYS A 16 6.13 4.36 -22.97
N SER A 17 4.89 3.84 -22.89
CA SER A 17 4.13 3.40 -24.05
C SER A 17 3.18 4.48 -24.55
N ASP A 18 2.93 4.52 -25.86
CA ASP A 18 1.96 5.46 -26.46
C ASP A 18 0.55 5.27 -25.88
N ILE A 19 0.18 4.02 -25.56
CA ILE A 19 -1.06 3.67 -24.84
C ILE A 19 -0.72 2.68 -23.72
N ALA A 20 -1.22 2.96 -22.52
CA ALA A 20 -0.95 2.19 -21.31
C ALA A 20 -2.24 1.68 -20.67
N LEU A 21 -2.27 0.38 -20.34
CA LEU A 21 -3.30 -0.25 -19.53
C LEU A 21 -2.75 -0.54 -18.14
N LEU A 22 -3.39 0.01 -17.10
CA LEU A 22 -2.91 -0.08 -15.73
C LEU A 22 -4.01 -0.55 -14.79
N GLY A 23 -3.74 -1.61 -14.02
CA GLY A 23 -4.58 -2.02 -12.90
C GLY A 23 -4.44 -1.05 -11.73
N TYR A 24 -5.56 -0.61 -11.16
CA TYR A 24 -5.61 0.40 -10.11
C TYR A 24 -6.60 0.01 -9.00
N HIS A 25 -6.15 0.05 -7.74
CA HIS A 25 -7.01 -0.20 -6.57
C HIS A 25 -7.80 1.06 -6.19
N ARG A 26 -8.96 0.90 -5.55
CA ARG A 26 -9.85 2.01 -5.17
C ARG A 26 -10.33 1.96 -3.72
N LYS A 27 -9.69 1.13 -2.90
CA LYS A 27 -10.04 0.93 -1.49
C LYS A 27 -8.75 0.86 -0.67
N PRO A 28 -8.72 1.43 0.54
CA PRO A 28 -7.61 1.25 1.47
C PRO A 28 -7.39 -0.24 1.78
N PRO A 29 -6.15 -0.65 2.10
CA PRO A 29 -5.88 -2.00 2.53
C PRO A 29 -6.52 -2.27 3.90
N ILE A 30 -6.97 -3.50 4.10
CA ILE A 30 -7.55 -3.96 5.36
C ILE A 30 -6.41 -4.43 6.25
N VAL A 31 -6.31 -3.90 7.47
CA VAL A 31 -5.25 -4.25 8.41
C VAL A 31 -5.67 -5.47 9.22
N ASP A 32 -4.89 -6.55 9.13
CA ASP A 32 -5.02 -7.69 10.03
C ASP A 32 -4.19 -7.44 11.30
N HIS A 33 -4.87 -6.97 12.35
CA HIS A 33 -4.24 -6.59 13.61
C HIS A 33 -3.69 -7.79 14.41
N GLU A 34 -4.09 -9.02 14.10
CA GLU A 34 -3.67 -10.20 14.86
C GLU A 34 -2.26 -10.69 14.47
N VAL A 35 -1.91 -10.54 13.20
CA VAL A 35 -0.68 -11.12 12.62
C VAL A 35 0.37 -10.09 12.20
N ILE A 36 0.01 -8.81 12.08
CA ILE A 36 0.91 -7.79 11.53
C ILE A 36 2.22 -7.63 12.31
N ASP A 37 2.21 -7.73 13.64
CA ASP A 37 3.43 -7.62 14.46
C ASP A 37 4.36 -8.83 14.30
N ASN A 38 3.81 -9.99 13.91
CA ASN A 38 4.57 -11.23 13.74
C ASN A 38 5.20 -11.34 12.33
N ILE A 39 4.57 -10.74 11.31
CA ILE A 39 4.95 -10.93 9.90
C ILE A 39 5.60 -9.67 9.32
N CYS A 40 5.27 -8.49 9.83
CA CYS A 40 5.69 -7.22 9.25
C CYS A 40 6.60 -6.44 10.19
N GLU A 41 7.73 -5.97 9.66
CA GLU A 41 8.49 -4.92 10.32
C GLU A 41 7.75 -3.58 10.16
N ILE A 42 7.07 -3.15 11.23
CA ILE A 42 6.25 -1.92 11.23
C ILE A 42 7.00 -0.69 10.66
N PRO A 43 8.28 -0.44 10.97
CA PRO A 43 9.01 0.67 10.36
C PRO A 43 9.09 0.61 8.83
N LEU A 44 9.21 -0.59 8.25
CA LEU A 44 9.21 -0.78 6.79
C LEU A 44 7.82 -0.52 6.20
N ALA A 45 6.76 -0.99 6.86
CA ALA A 45 5.39 -0.73 6.42
C ALA A 45 5.06 0.78 6.44
N VAL A 46 5.54 1.51 7.45
CA VAL A 46 5.34 2.97 7.55
C VAL A 46 6.13 3.71 6.47
N SER A 47 7.40 3.35 6.24
CA SER A 47 8.27 4.03 5.26
C SER A 47 7.92 3.72 3.81
N ALA A 48 7.24 2.60 3.55
CA ALA A 48 6.75 2.24 2.22
C ALA A 48 5.63 3.18 1.71
N CYS A 49 4.96 3.93 2.58
CA CYS A 49 3.85 4.79 2.18
C CYS A 49 4.34 6.14 1.60
N PRO A 50 4.15 6.41 0.30
CA PRO A 50 4.66 7.63 -0.33
C PRO A 50 3.93 8.91 0.13
N VAL A 51 2.72 8.76 0.68
CA VAL A 51 1.84 9.86 1.12
C VAL A 51 1.72 9.95 2.65
N GLY A 52 2.46 9.12 3.39
CA GLY A 52 2.45 9.11 4.85
C GLY A 52 1.07 8.84 5.46
N ALA A 53 0.26 7.98 4.82
CA ALA A 53 -1.05 7.58 5.31
C ALA A 53 -0.98 6.54 6.45
N ILE A 54 0.13 5.81 6.55
CA ILE A 54 0.35 4.75 7.55
C ILE A 54 1.07 5.35 8.76
N SER A 55 0.61 5.02 9.96
CA SER A 55 1.24 5.44 11.21
C SER A 55 1.27 4.29 12.22
N PRO A 56 2.31 4.18 13.07
CA PRO A 56 2.36 3.17 14.12
C PRO A 56 1.25 3.42 15.15
N ALA A 57 0.63 2.33 15.61
CA ALA A 57 -0.46 2.33 16.59
C ALA A 57 -0.32 1.13 17.53
N LYS A 58 -1.21 1.04 18.52
CA LYS A 58 -1.37 -0.14 19.38
C LYS A 58 -2.84 -0.53 19.42
N THR A 59 -3.11 -1.83 19.41
CA THR A 59 -4.46 -2.38 19.64
C THR A 59 -4.84 -2.19 21.11
N GLU A 60 -6.12 -2.35 21.46
CA GLU A 60 -6.62 -2.27 22.85
C GLU A 60 -5.89 -3.27 23.77
N ASP A 61 -5.49 -4.43 23.24
CA ASP A 61 -4.69 -5.45 23.94
C ASP A 61 -3.19 -5.10 24.08
N GLY A 62 -2.77 -3.91 23.64
CA GLY A 62 -1.38 -3.43 23.74
C GLY A 62 -0.41 -3.95 22.68
N LYS A 63 -0.87 -4.83 21.77
CA LYS A 63 -0.08 -5.32 20.63
C LYS A 63 0.26 -4.18 19.66
N LYS A 64 1.45 -4.23 19.05
CA LYS A 64 1.84 -3.22 18.07
C LYS A 64 1.06 -3.43 16.77
N THR A 65 0.64 -2.34 16.15
CA THR A 65 -0.10 -2.39 14.89
C THR A 65 0.10 -1.10 14.09
N VAL A 66 -0.61 -0.96 12.97
CA VAL A 66 -0.63 0.26 12.16
C VAL A 66 -2.04 0.81 12.03
N LYS A 67 -2.14 2.13 11.91
CA LYS A 67 -3.37 2.83 11.55
C LYS A 67 -3.19 3.49 10.19
N ILE A 68 -4.23 3.42 9.36
CA ILE A 68 -4.26 4.03 8.03
C ILE A 68 -5.24 5.20 8.05
N LYS A 69 -4.82 6.34 7.52
CA LYS A 69 -5.69 7.50 7.28
C LYS A 69 -6.24 7.43 5.86
N ASP A 70 -7.48 7.00 5.72
CA ASP A 70 -8.12 6.79 4.41
C ASP A 70 -8.12 8.04 3.53
N GLU A 71 -8.29 9.22 4.12
CA GLU A 71 -8.25 10.52 3.43
C GLU A 71 -6.92 10.79 2.71
N ARG A 72 -5.82 10.18 3.18
CA ARG A 72 -4.49 10.31 2.58
C ARG A 72 -4.12 9.12 1.69
N CYS A 73 -4.80 7.99 1.83
CA CYS A 73 -4.44 6.77 1.11
C CYS A 73 -4.80 6.89 -0.38
N MET A 74 -3.86 6.53 -1.25
CA MET A 74 -4.06 6.50 -2.71
C MET A 74 -4.01 5.09 -3.31
N PHE A 75 -4.15 4.06 -2.48
CA PHE A 75 -4.34 2.66 -2.91
C PHE A 75 -3.23 2.11 -3.82
N CYS A 76 -1.98 2.50 -3.57
CA CYS A 76 -0.84 2.05 -4.39
C CYS A 76 -0.45 0.57 -4.16
N GLY A 77 -1.05 -0.08 -3.16
CA GLY A 77 -0.86 -1.48 -2.79
C GLY A 77 -1.95 -1.96 -1.86
#